data_AF-X1AZM0-F1
#
_entry.id   AF-X1AZM0-F1
#
_cell.length_a   1.000
_cell.length_b   1.000
_cell.length_c   1.000
_cell.angle_alpha   90.00
_cell.angle_beta   90.00
_cell.angle_gamma   90.00
#
_symmetry.space_group_name_H-M   'P 1'
#
loop_
_entity.id
_entity.type
_entity.pdbx_description
1 polymer ?
#
loop_
_entity_poly.entity_id
_entity_poly.type
_entity_poly.pdbx_seq_one_letter_code
_entity_poly.pdbx_strand_id
1 'polypeptide(L)'
;SFVTTLGQSTYEEIARIISKETYGKAIKGHTYYSKINQKINQEINVVIKELNEGKRSPNWNEEIIRLNKLKTSASKVLIKLKITMDLYIPRFKNNIPFYAEIKSPKPNKDQCLQTKQKLLKVYFSEDWEGDYVFFAFPYNPYSSRNNYDHPHIKSVFKIPDSPKLLMGQEFWNFIGGNGCYLKLLELAKKAGEKINLLS
;
A
#
# COMPACT_ATOMS: atom_id res chain seq x y z
N SER A 1 19.43 -11.71 2.18
CA SER A 1 20.20 -10.57 1.65
C SER A 1 20.08 -9.41 2.64
N PHE A 2 21.03 -8.46 2.67
CA PHE A 2 21.00 -7.34 3.63
C PHE A 2 19.68 -6.54 3.58
N VAL A 3 19.06 -6.47 2.40
CA VAL A 3 17.76 -5.83 2.21
C VAL A 3 16.68 -6.52 3.03
N THR A 4 16.61 -7.86 3.06
CA THR A 4 15.55 -8.61 3.78
C THR A 4 15.65 -8.55 5.30
N THR A 5 16.80 -8.16 5.86
CA THR A 5 17.07 -8.07 7.30
C THR A 5 16.79 -6.70 7.89
N LEU A 6 16.42 -5.71 7.07
CA LEU A 6 16.07 -4.37 7.55
C LEU A 6 14.72 -4.37 8.26
N GLY A 7 14.62 -3.59 9.33
CA GLY A 7 13.37 -3.37 10.06
C GLY A 7 12.36 -2.58 9.23
N GLN A 8 11.08 -2.76 9.55
CA GLN A 8 9.96 -2.09 8.90
C GLN A 8 10.15 -0.56 8.79
N SER A 9 10.55 0.09 9.88
CA SER A 9 10.77 1.54 9.94
C SER A 9 11.90 2.02 9.01
N THR A 10 12.87 1.17 8.71
CA THR A 10 13.97 1.46 7.79
C THR A 10 13.48 1.50 6.35
N TYR A 11 12.64 0.54 5.93
CA TYR A 11 12.06 0.58 4.58
C TYR A 11 11.21 1.82 4.34
N GLU A 12 10.41 2.21 5.33
CA GLU A 12 9.59 3.43 5.27
C GLU A 12 10.46 4.68 5.10
N GLU A 13 11.60 4.73 5.80
CA GLU A 13 12.52 5.86 5.70
C GLU A 13 13.25 5.91 4.36
N ILE A 14 13.72 4.76 3.85
CA ILE A 14 14.31 4.66 2.51
C ILE A 14 13.29 5.11 1.45
N ALA A 15 12.04 4.65 1.56
CA ALA A 15 10.98 5.04 0.65
C ALA A 15 10.69 6.55 0.70
N ARG A 16 10.69 7.16 1.89
CA ARG A 16 10.56 8.60 2.07
C ARG A 16 11.71 9.36 1.42
N ILE A 17 12.96 8.93 1.61
CA ILE A 17 14.15 9.59 1.03
C ILE A 17 14.07 9.57 -0.49
N ILE A 18 13.90 8.39 -1.08
CA ILE A 18 13.82 8.20 -2.55
C ILE A 18 12.68 9.05 -3.13
N SER A 19 11.51 8.99 -2.51
CA SER A 19 10.35 9.75 -2.99
C SER A 19 10.56 11.26 -2.87
N LYS A 20 11.24 11.73 -1.81
CA LYS A 20 11.58 13.14 -1.64
C LYS A 20 12.57 13.61 -2.70
N GLU A 21 13.59 12.81 -3.03
CA GLU A 21 14.54 13.13 -4.09
C GLU A 21 13.86 13.16 -5.46
N THR A 22 12.90 12.26 -5.70
CA THR A 22 12.21 12.14 -6.99
C THR A 22 11.12 13.19 -7.19
N TYR A 23 10.35 13.50 -6.15
CA TYR A 23 9.13 14.34 -6.23
C TYR A 23 9.20 15.61 -5.37
N GLY A 24 10.36 15.95 -4.82
CA GLY A 24 10.62 17.13 -4.00
C GLY A 24 10.09 17.06 -2.55
N LYS A 25 8.97 16.35 -2.32
CA LYS A 25 8.37 16.18 -1.00
C LYS A 25 7.83 14.77 -0.80
N ALA A 26 8.17 14.18 0.35
CA ALA A 26 7.58 12.94 0.83
C ALA A 26 7.55 12.93 2.36
N ILE A 27 6.49 12.36 2.93
CA ILE A 27 6.23 12.34 4.37
C ILE A 27 6.05 10.90 4.82
N LYS A 28 6.77 10.51 5.86
CA LYS A 28 6.60 9.20 6.53
C LYS A 28 5.55 9.32 7.64
N GLY A 29 4.69 8.33 7.77
CA GLY A 29 3.67 8.28 8.83
C GLY A 29 2.66 9.43 8.77
N HIS A 30 2.28 9.86 7.56
CA HIS A 30 1.34 10.97 7.40
C HIS A 30 -0.05 10.58 7.86
N THR A 31 -0.67 11.41 8.71
CA THR A 31 -2.06 11.24 9.12
C THR A 31 -2.98 12.05 8.22
N TYR A 32 -3.79 11.33 7.45
CA TYR A 32 -4.83 11.85 6.59
C TYR A 32 -6.12 12.05 7.38
N TYR A 33 -6.62 13.28 7.36
CA TYR A 33 -7.91 13.68 7.91
C TYR A 33 -8.84 14.03 6.76
N SER A 34 -10.03 13.43 6.73
CA SER A 34 -11.05 13.71 5.73
C SER A 34 -12.42 13.32 6.30
N LYS A 35 -13.41 13.18 5.43
CA LYS A 35 -14.71 12.60 5.73
C LYS A 35 -15.01 11.47 4.77
N ILE A 36 -15.91 10.58 5.18
CA ILE A 36 -16.41 9.51 4.33
C ILE A 36 -17.92 9.38 4.53
N ASN A 37 -18.63 9.00 3.47
CA ASN A 37 -20.05 8.69 3.58
C ASN A 37 -20.27 7.54 4.57
N GLN A 38 -21.20 7.70 5.51
CA GLN A 38 -21.45 6.72 6.56
C GLN A 38 -21.85 5.34 6.00
N LYS A 39 -22.71 5.30 4.98
CA LYS A 39 -23.13 4.04 4.35
C LYS A 39 -21.96 3.35 3.63
N ILE A 40 -21.13 4.11 2.92
CA ILE A 40 -19.92 3.55 2.28
C ILE A 40 -18.98 2.98 3.34
N ASN A 41 -18.75 3.68 4.45
CA ASN A 41 -17.91 3.17 5.53
C ASN A 41 -18.47 1.89 6.17
N GLN A 42 -19.78 1.79 6.36
CA GLN A 42 -20.44 0.57 6.82
C GLN A 42 -20.24 -0.58 5.83
N GLU A 43 -20.43 -0.31 4.54
CA GLU A 43 -20.27 -1.32 3.49
C GLU A 43 -18.82 -1.79 3.35
N ILE A 44 -17.83 -0.91 3.52
CA ILE A 44 -16.42 -1.30 3.60
C ILE A 44 -16.23 -2.31 4.75
N ASN A 45 -16.85 -2.11 5.91
CA ASN A 45 -16.74 -3.06 7.02
C ASN A 45 -17.38 -4.42 6.68
N VAL A 46 -18.51 -4.43 5.97
CA VAL A 46 -19.15 -5.65 5.47
C VAL A 46 -18.22 -6.40 4.51
N VAL A 47 -17.65 -5.70 3.52
CA VAL A 47 -16.69 -6.25 2.57
C VAL A 47 -15.49 -6.89 3.27
N ILE A 48 -14.94 -6.22 4.28
CA ILE A 48 -13.80 -6.73 5.06
C ILE A 48 -14.19 -7.96 5.89
N LYS A 49 -15.40 -7.96 6.49
CA LYS A 49 -15.93 -9.12 7.23
C LYS A 49 -16.12 -10.33 6.31
N GLU A 50 -16.72 -10.15 5.13
CA GLU A 50 -16.92 -11.21 4.15
C GLU A 50 -15.59 -11.83 3.69
N LEU A 51 -14.55 -10.99 3.47
CA LEU A 51 -13.19 -11.46 3.15
C LEU A 51 -12.58 -12.25 4.32
N ASN A 52 -12.72 -11.75 5.54
CA ASN A 52 -12.21 -12.45 6.72
C ASN A 52 -12.88 -13.83 6.90
N GLU A 53 -14.18 -13.92 6.70
CA GLU A 53 -14.96 -15.16 6.82
C GLU A 53 -14.82 -16.08 5.60
N GLY A 54 -14.10 -15.68 4.55
CA GLY A 54 -13.98 -16.45 3.31
C GLY A 54 -15.29 -16.56 2.52
N LYS A 55 -16.27 -15.71 2.81
CA LYS A 55 -17.59 -15.69 2.14
C LYS A 55 -17.54 -15.05 0.75
N ARG A 56 -16.41 -14.44 0.38
CA ARG A 56 -16.18 -13.88 -0.95
C ARG A 56 -14.72 -14.00 -1.37
N SER A 57 -14.51 -14.00 -2.69
CA SER A 57 -13.18 -13.84 -3.26
C SER A 57 -12.76 -12.37 -3.29
N PRO A 58 -11.48 -12.04 -3.07
CA PRO A 58 -11.01 -10.68 -3.17
C PRO A 58 -10.97 -10.21 -4.62
N ASN A 59 -11.47 -9.00 -4.88
CA ASN A 59 -11.36 -8.35 -6.18
C ASN A 59 -11.59 -6.85 -5.99
N TRP A 60 -10.52 -6.05 -6.14
CA TRP A 60 -10.59 -4.60 -5.95
C TRP A 60 -11.64 -3.94 -6.84
N ASN A 61 -11.69 -4.30 -8.12
CA ASN A 61 -12.58 -3.65 -9.08
C ASN A 61 -14.06 -3.94 -8.76
N GLU A 62 -14.38 -5.18 -8.37
CA GLU A 62 -15.73 -5.53 -7.92
C GLU A 62 -16.13 -4.78 -6.64
N GLU A 63 -15.20 -4.61 -5.71
CA GLU A 63 -15.43 -3.84 -4.47
C GLU A 63 -15.70 -2.37 -4.78
N ILE A 64 -14.92 -1.76 -5.69
CA ILE A 64 -15.15 -0.39 -6.14
C ILE A 64 -16.52 -0.24 -6.78
N ILE A 65 -16.91 -1.17 -7.66
CA ILE A 65 -18.23 -1.17 -8.31
C ILE A 65 -19.34 -1.26 -7.25
N ARG A 66 -19.24 -2.20 -6.31
CA ARG A 66 -20.22 -2.37 -5.21
C ARG A 66 -20.36 -1.11 -4.37
N LEU A 67 -19.24 -0.50 -3.96
CA LEU A 67 -19.24 0.68 -3.12
C LEU A 67 -19.71 1.94 -3.88
N ASN A 68 -19.40 2.07 -5.17
CA ASN A 68 -19.89 3.17 -6.01
C ASN A 68 -21.41 3.14 -6.20
N LYS A 69 -22.06 1.97 -6.22
CA LYS A 69 -23.54 1.88 -6.26
C LYS A 69 -24.21 2.57 -5.08
N LEU A 70 -23.51 2.70 -3.95
CA LEU A 70 -24.01 3.43 -2.79
C LEU A 70 -23.88 4.95 -2.97
N LYS A 71 -22.91 5.46 -3.75
CA LYS A 71 -22.78 6.91 -3.97
C LYS A 71 -24.01 7.51 -4.64
N THR A 72 -24.64 6.78 -5.55
CA THR A 72 -25.83 7.24 -6.30
C THR A 72 -27.12 7.15 -5.49
N SER A 73 -27.13 6.39 -4.40
CA SER A 73 -28.33 6.04 -3.62
C SER A 73 -28.24 6.41 -2.12
N ALA A 74 -27.13 7.03 -1.67
CA ALA A 74 -26.86 7.25 -0.25
C ALA A 74 -27.25 8.63 0.28
N SER A 75 -27.69 8.59 1.54
CA SER A 75 -27.76 9.71 2.49
C SER A 75 -26.48 10.56 2.48
N LYS A 76 -26.62 11.88 2.61
CA LYS A 76 -25.52 12.87 2.67
C LYS A 76 -24.76 12.88 4.01
N VAL A 77 -25.00 11.92 4.90
CA VAL A 77 -24.33 11.88 6.21
C VAL A 77 -22.86 11.48 6.05
N LEU A 78 -21.99 12.42 6.40
CA LEU A 78 -20.55 12.28 6.40
C LEU A 78 -20.04 12.09 7.83
N ILE A 79 -19.11 11.17 8.02
CA ILE A 79 -18.42 10.94 9.29
C ILE A 79 -16.93 11.28 9.16
N LYS A 80 -16.30 11.69 10.26
CA LYS A 80 -14.87 12.01 10.29
C LYS A 80 -14.03 10.75 10.05
N LEU A 81 -13.01 10.91 9.22
CA LEU A 81 -12.02 9.88 8.91
C LEU A 81 -10.64 10.33 9.38
N LYS A 82 -9.92 9.44 10.06
CA LYS A 82 -8.51 9.61 10.45
C LYS A 82 -7.74 8.35 10.11
N ILE A 83 -6.80 8.43 9.18
CA ILE A 83 -5.99 7.29 8.74
C ILE A 83 -4.53 7.71 8.68
N THR A 84 -3.63 6.95 9.29
CA THR A 84 -2.19 7.14 9.12
C THR A 84 -1.66 6.16 8.09
N MET A 85 -0.94 6.66 7.08
CA MET A 85 -0.30 5.85 6.04
C MET A 85 1.22 5.98 6.17
N ASP A 86 1.94 4.89 5.88
CA ASP A 86 3.38 4.81 6.09
C ASP A 86 4.17 5.77 5.19
N LEU A 87 3.71 5.99 3.96
CA LEU A 87 4.29 6.92 3.00
C LEU A 87 3.23 7.80 2.33
N TYR A 88 3.51 9.10 2.23
CA TYR A 88 2.72 10.09 1.50
C TYR A 88 3.59 10.93 0.58
N ILE A 89 3.18 11.08 -0.68
CA ILE A 89 3.81 11.96 -1.66
C ILE A 89 2.71 12.92 -2.15
N PRO A 90 2.72 14.21 -1.73
CA PRO A 90 1.62 15.13 -2.01
C PRO A 90 1.46 15.50 -3.49
N ARG A 91 2.56 15.51 -4.24
CA ARG A 91 2.57 15.77 -5.69
C ARG A 91 3.29 14.62 -6.38
N PHE A 92 2.60 13.49 -6.48
CA PHE A 92 3.04 12.38 -7.30
C PHE A 92 2.56 12.57 -8.74
N LYS A 93 3.00 11.72 -9.68
CA LYS A 93 2.73 11.77 -11.13
C LYS A 93 1.47 12.56 -11.52
N ASN A 94 1.64 13.58 -12.35
CA ASN A 94 0.59 14.53 -12.77
C ASN A 94 -0.07 15.30 -11.60
N ASN A 95 0.69 15.60 -10.54
CA ASN A 95 0.24 16.26 -9.30
C ASN A 95 -0.83 15.51 -8.49
N ILE A 96 -1.09 14.24 -8.79
CA ILE A 96 -2.04 13.42 -8.03
C ILE A 96 -1.32 12.94 -6.76
N PRO A 97 -1.95 12.98 -5.57
CA PRO A 97 -1.31 12.48 -4.35
C PRO A 97 -1.13 10.95 -4.37
N PHE A 98 -0.08 10.47 -3.71
CA PHE A 98 0.20 9.03 -3.52
C PHE A 98 0.25 8.67 -2.04
N TYR A 99 -0.39 7.57 -1.67
CA TYR A 99 -0.24 6.91 -0.37
C TYR A 99 0.20 5.45 -0.53
N ALA A 100 1.03 5.00 0.39
CA ALA A 100 1.29 3.57 0.57
C ALA A 100 1.30 3.18 2.05
N GLU A 101 0.70 2.02 2.33
CA GLU A 101 0.97 1.25 3.54
C GLU A 101 2.08 0.26 3.18
N ILE A 102 3.17 0.26 3.95
CA ILE A 102 4.33 -0.58 3.70
C ILE A 102 4.30 -1.70 4.74
N LYS A 103 4.50 -2.95 4.33
CA LYS A 103 4.73 -4.08 5.26
C LYS A 103 5.78 -5.04 4.72
N SER A 104 6.28 -5.94 5.57
CA SER A 104 7.03 -7.10 5.09
C SER A 104 6.15 -7.95 4.15
N PRO A 105 6.73 -8.71 3.20
CA PRO A 105 5.98 -9.49 2.21
C PRO A 105 5.41 -10.81 2.73
N LYS A 106 5.33 -10.98 4.05
CA LYS A 106 4.60 -12.09 4.67
C LYS A 106 3.74 -11.55 5.82
N PRO A 107 2.85 -10.58 5.55
CA PRO A 107 2.01 -9.99 6.60
C PRO A 107 1.03 -11.03 7.14
N ASN A 108 0.63 -10.90 8.40
CA ASN A 108 -0.45 -11.73 8.92
C ASN A 108 -1.81 -11.32 8.33
N LYS A 109 -2.86 -12.13 8.57
CA LYS A 109 -4.20 -11.89 8.04
C LYS A 109 -4.79 -10.54 8.48
N ASP A 110 -4.58 -10.17 9.75
CA ASP A 110 -5.11 -8.93 10.31
C ASP A 110 -4.48 -7.70 9.64
N GLN A 111 -3.17 -7.72 9.41
CA GLN A 111 -2.48 -6.68 8.64
C GLN A 111 -3.05 -6.57 7.23
N CYS A 112 -3.32 -7.70 6.55
CA CYS A 112 -3.93 -7.67 5.21
C CYS A 112 -5.30 -7.00 5.23
N LEU A 113 -6.18 -7.40 6.16
CA LEU A 113 -7.55 -6.87 6.29
C LEU A 113 -7.55 -5.39 6.68
N GLN A 114 -6.72 -5.00 7.66
CA GLN A 114 -6.58 -3.62 8.10
C GLN A 114 -6.06 -2.73 6.97
N THR A 115 -5.02 -3.16 6.24
CA THR A 115 -4.51 -2.42 5.10
C THR A 115 -5.57 -2.28 4.02
N LYS A 116 -6.25 -3.38 3.64
CA LYS A 116 -7.35 -3.32 2.65
C LYS A 116 -8.42 -2.31 3.04
N GLN A 117 -8.83 -2.32 4.31
CA GLN A 117 -9.80 -1.38 4.84
C GLN A 117 -9.30 0.08 4.76
N LYS A 118 -8.04 0.34 5.12
CA LYS A 118 -7.41 1.67 5.00
C LYS A 118 -7.42 2.15 3.55
N LEU A 119 -7.00 1.30 2.60
CA LEU A 119 -6.97 1.65 1.18
C LEU A 119 -8.36 2.02 0.67
N LEU A 120 -9.39 1.21 0.97
CA LEU A 120 -10.77 1.50 0.57
C LEU A 120 -11.29 2.80 1.21
N LYS A 121 -11.02 3.04 2.49
CA LYS A 121 -11.46 4.27 3.17
C LYS A 121 -10.80 5.53 2.61
N VAL A 122 -9.51 5.48 2.28
CA VAL A 122 -8.84 6.58 1.57
C VAL A 122 -9.43 6.73 0.18
N TYR A 123 -9.60 5.66 -0.58
CA TYR A 123 -10.14 5.71 -1.94
C TYR A 123 -11.56 6.33 -2.02
N PHE A 124 -12.36 6.13 -0.97
CA PHE A 124 -13.75 6.59 -0.91
C PHE A 124 -13.96 7.83 -0.02
N SER A 125 -12.92 8.44 0.51
CA SER A 125 -13.06 9.69 1.28
C SER A 125 -13.38 10.87 0.36
N GLU A 126 -13.99 11.91 0.93
CA GLU A 126 -14.50 13.08 0.22
C GLU A 126 -13.41 13.86 -0.51
N ASP A 127 -12.24 14.03 0.12
CA ASP A 127 -11.14 14.86 -0.42
C ASP A 127 -10.10 14.06 -1.22
N TRP A 128 -10.39 12.80 -1.56
CA TRP A 128 -9.44 11.94 -2.25
C TRP A 128 -9.79 11.82 -3.74
N GLU A 129 -8.95 12.45 -4.56
CA GLU A 129 -9.12 12.48 -6.02
C GLU A 129 -8.10 11.57 -6.75
N GLY A 130 -7.32 10.77 -6.01
CA GLY A 130 -6.23 9.97 -6.55
C GLY A 130 -6.55 8.50 -6.78
N ASP A 131 -5.87 7.87 -7.73
CA ASP A 131 -5.88 6.40 -7.84
C ASP A 131 -4.71 5.74 -7.08
N TYR A 132 -3.75 6.55 -6.63
CA TYR A 132 -2.48 6.10 -6.11
C TYR A 132 -2.51 5.82 -4.61
N VAL A 133 -3.25 4.79 -4.20
CA VAL A 133 -3.29 4.28 -2.83
C VAL A 133 -2.98 2.79 -2.83
N PHE A 134 -1.85 2.39 -2.23
CA PHE A 134 -1.29 1.05 -2.40
C PHE A 134 -0.95 0.35 -1.09
N PHE A 135 -1.00 -0.98 -1.14
CA PHE A 135 -0.24 -1.84 -0.26
C PHE A 135 1.12 -2.10 -0.92
N ALA A 136 2.21 -1.87 -0.22
CA ALA A 136 3.56 -1.99 -0.74
C ALA A 136 4.42 -2.97 0.06
N PHE A 137 5.14 -3.84 -0.64
CA PHE A 137 6.17 -4.71 -0.08
C PHE A 137 7.55 -4.31 -0.59
N PRO A 138 8.54 -4.10 0.31
CA PRO A 138 9.91 -3.74 -0.08
C PRO A 138 10.64 -4.79 -0.92
N TYR A 139 10.22 -6.05 -0.89
CA TYR A 139 10.80 -7.14 -1.67
C TYR A 139 9.76 -8.23 -1.92
N ASN A 140 10.05 -9.16 -2.83
CA ASN A 140 9.23 -10.33 -3.09
C ASN A 140 10.05 -11.61 -2.81
N PRO A 141 9.68 -12.44 -1.83
CA PRO A 141 10.42 -13.66 -1.49
C PRO A 141 10.17 -14.82 -2.46
N TYR A 142 9.24 -14.68 -3.41
CA TYR A 142 8.84 -15.72 -4.38
C TYR A 142 9.38 -15.49 -5.79
N SER A 143 10.42 -14.66 -5.93
CA SER A 143 11.09 -14.30 -7.20
C SER A 143 10.26 -13.49 -8.20
N SER A 144 8.96 -13.74 -8.33
CA SER A 144 8.05 -13.03 -9.24
C SER A 144 6.66 -12.83 -8.63
N ARG A 145 5.91 -11.86 -9.16
CA ARG A 145 4.51 -11.61 -8.74
C ARG A 145 3.61 -12.83 -9.02
N ASN A 146 3.82 -13.50 -10.14
CA ASN A 146 3.03 -14.69 -10.54
C ASN A 146 3.25 -15.87 -9.59
N ASN A 147 4.42 -15.94 -8.95
CA ASN A 147 4.75 -16.99 -7.99
C ASN A 147 4.44 -16.60 -6.54
N TYR A 148 3.94 -15.38 -6.30
CA TYR A 148 3.66 -14.92 -4.95
C TYR A 148 2.45 -15.66 -4.36
N ASP A 149 2.71 -16.58 -3.43
CA ASP A 149 1.69 -17.52 -2.93
C ASP A 149 1.43 -17.39 -1.41
N HIS A 150 1.49 -16.16 -0.88
CA HIS A 150 1.22 -15.95 0.55
C HIS A 150 -0.28 -16.07 0.88
N PRO A 151 -0.73 -17.05 1.68
CA PRO A 151 -2.17 -17.36 1.85
C PRO A 151 -2.99 -16.19 2.41
N HIS A 152 -2.41 -15.42 3.34
CA HIS A 152 -3.12 -14.29 3.94
C HIS A 152 -3.37 -13.17 2.95
N ILE A 153 -2.44 -12.93 2.02
CA ILE A 153 -2.67 -11.94 0.97
C ILE A 153 -3.68 -12.46 -0.04
N LYS A 154 -3.61 -13.74 -0.44
CA LYS A 154 -4.57 -14.34 -1.38
C LYS A 154 -6.01 -14.33 -0.87
N SER A 155 -6.24 -14.32 0.44
CA SER A 155 -7.59 -14.22 1.01
C SER A 155 -8.15 -12.79 1.01
N VAL A 156 -7.33 -11.74 0.77
CA VAL A 156 -7.75 -10.32 0.88
C VAL A 156 -7.48 -9.52 -0.40
N PHE A 157 -6.54 -9.96 -1.24
CA PHE A 157 -6.17 -9.38 -2.52
C PHE A 157 -6.13 -10.45 -3.60
N LYS A 158 -6.62 -10.11 -4.80
CA LYS A 158 -6.56 -10.98 -5.97
C LYS A 158 -5.13 -11.02 -6.50
N ILE A 159 -4.39 -12.10 -6.29
CA ILE A 159 -3.03 -12.25 -6.83
C ILE A 159 -3.06 -13.23 -8.00
N PRO A 160 -2.33 -12.98 -9.10
CA PRO A 160 -1.38 -11.87 -9.32
C PRO A 160 -2.02 -10.52 -9.68
N ASP A 161 -3.32 -10.50 -9.99
CA ASP A 161 -4.01 -9.38 -10.63
C ASP A 161 -4.46 -8.24 -9.69
N SER A 162 -3.69 -7.92 -8.65
CA SER A 162 -4.06 -6.88 -7.69
C SER A 162 -3.52 -5.53 -8.18
N PRO A 163 -4.38 -4.58 -8.57
CA PRO A 163 -3.92 -3.26 -9.02
C PRO A 163 -3.40 -2.40 -7.86
N LYS A 164 -3.74 -2.75 -6.61
CA LYS A 164 -3.38 -1.98 -5.41
C LYS A 164 -2.27 -2.61 -4.58
N LEU A 165 -1.54 -3.55 -5.15
CA LEU A 165 -0.35 -4.14 -4.54
C LEU A 165 0.88 -3.76 -5.36
N LEU A 166 1.98 -3.41 -4.71
CA LEU A 166 3.30 -3.17 -5.31
C LEU A 166 4.34 -3.98 -4.55
N MET A 167 5.21 -4.73 -5.23
CA MET A 167 6.18 -5.61 -4.57
C MET A 167 7.59 -5.47 -5.15
N GLY A 168 8.58 -5.32 -4.27
CA GLY A 168 9.99 -5.25 -4.65
C GLY A 168 10.23 -4.21 -5.73
N GLN A 169 10.71 -4.66 -6.89
CA GLN A 169 11.01 -3.80 -8.02
C GLN A 169 9.85 -2.89 -8.43
N GLU A 170 8.62 -3.38 -8.39
CA GLU A 170 7.44 -2.58 -8.75
C GLU A 170 7.30 -1.40 -7.80
N PHE A 171 7.40 -1.63 -6.49
CA PHE A 171 7.27 -0.58 -5.49
C PHE A 171 8.37 0.48 -5.65
N TRP A 172 9.63 0.04 -5.64
CA TRP A 172 10.77 0.96 -5.67
C TRP A 172 10.86 1.73 -6.98
N ASN A 173 10.63 1.09 -8.11
CA ASN A 173 10.64 1.80 -9.39
C ASN A 173 9.45 2.75 -9.53
N PHE A 174 8.31 2.44 -8.90
CA PHE A 174 7.14 3.31 -8.96
C PHE A 174 7.38 4.65 -8.25
N ILE A 175 8.09 4.63 -7.12
CA ILE A 175 8.37 5.83 -6.31
C ILE A 175 9.73 6.47 -6.58
N GLY A 176 10.68 5.75 -7.18
CA GLY A 176 12.05 6.22 -7.41
C GLY A 176 12.49 6.25 -8.87
N GLY A 177 11.60 5.88 -9.80
CA GLY A 177 11.91 5.79 -11.23
C GLY A 177 12.58 4.48 -11.65
N ASN A 178 12.71 4.29 -12.97
CA ASN A 178 13.23 3.05 -13.54
C ASN A 178 14.66 2.75 -13.04
N GLY A 179 14.88 1.50 -12.62
CA GLY A 179 16.18 1.04 -12.12
C GLY A 179 16.47 1.38 -10.65
N CYS A 180 15.58 2.08 -9.95
CA CYS A 180 15.72 2.40 -8.53
C CYS A 180 15.97 1.14 -7.68
N TYR A 181 15.23 0.06 -7.93
CA TYR A 181 15.40 -1.18 -7.18
C TYR A 181 16.80 -1.78 -7.32
N LEU A 182 17.35 -1.79 -8.53
CA LEU A 182 18.69 -2.36 -8.77
C LEU A 182 19.76 -1.53 -8.06
N LYS A 183 19.65 -0.20 -8.10
CA LYS A 183 20.56 0.69 -7.35
C LYS A 183 20.47 0.44 -5.85
N LEU A 184 19.28 0.22 -5.31
CA LEU A 184 19.10 -0.14 -3.90
C LEU A 184 19.77 -1.46 -3.55
N LEU A 185 19.64 -2.49 -4.39
CA LEU A 185 20.32 -3.78 -4.18
C LEU A 185 21.85 -3.62 -4.19
N GLU A 186 22.38 -2.81 -5.12
CA GLU A 186 23.82 -2.53 -5.20
C GLU A 186 24.33 -1.81 -3.94
N LEU A 187 23.62 -0.76 -3.50
CA LEU A 187 23.96 -0.03 -2.28
C LEU A 187 23.90 -0.92 -1.04
N ALA A 188 22.88 -1.78 -0.94
CA ALA A 188 22.75 -2.73 0.16
C ALA A 188 23.88 -3.76 0.18
N LYS A 189 24.32 -4.24 -1.00
CA LYS A 189 25.47 -5.15 -1.13
C LYS A 189 26.76 -4.48 -0.64
N LYS A 190 27.05 -3.27 -1.13
CA LYS A 190 28.22 -2.47 -0.72
C LYS A 190 28.24 -2.20 0.79
N ALA A 191 27.08 -1.87 1.37
CA ALA A 191 26.96 -1.67 2.81
C ALA A 191 27.26 -2.96 3.61
N GLY A 192 26.74 -4.10 3.15
CA GLY A 192 27.01 -5.40 3.77
C GLY A 192 28.49 -5.82 3.73
N GLU A 193 29.15 -5.62 2.59
CA GLU A 193 30.60 -5.88 2.44
C GLU A 193 31.43 -5.04 3.41
N LYS A 194 31.09 -3.75 3.56
CA LYS A 194 31.80 -2.85 4.48
C LYS A 194 31.64 -3.23 5.95
N ILE A 195 30.45 -3.71 6.35
CA ILE A 195 30.20 -4.14 7.74
C ILE A 195 31.01 -5.40 8.06
N ASN A 196 31.07 -6.36 7.14
CA ASN A 196 31.84 -7.59 7.31
C ASN A 196 33.37 -7.36 7.38
N LEU A 197 33.86 -6.25 6.81
CA LEU A 197 35.27 -5.84 6.91
C LEU A 197 35.62 -5.19 8.26
N LEU A 198 34.61 -4.79 9.04
CA LEU A 198 34.76 -4.11 10.34
C LEU A 198 34.42 -5.02 11.53
N SER A 199 33.98 -6.27 11.26
CA SER A 199 33.63 -7.31 12.23
C SER A 199 34.70 -8.39 12.29
#